data_AF-A0A0F2QYG0-F1
#
_entry.id   AF-A0A0F2QYG0-F1
#
_cell.length_a   1.000
_cell.length_b   1.000
_cell.length_c   1.000
_cell.angle_alpha   90.00
_cell.angle_beta   90.00
_cell.angle_gamma   90.00
#
_symmetry.space_group_name_H-M   'P 1'
#
loop_
_entity.id
_entity.type
_entity.pdbx_description
1 polymer ?
#
loop_
_entity_poly.entity_id
_entity_poly.type
_entity_poly.pdbx_seq_one_letter_code
_entity_poly.pdbx_strand_id
1 'polypeptide(L)'
;MPVRGKIRPEEALNVQIYCRRKLMLDAYWPSGDTNRRLEAEKEFFSLNFSGQKGIEKLHAWCEKWLSQEQRRQLNAAIRAKRKRNLDKSREGTKSVTLSHKAWLYLSTLAKRDKVTISDFLESRLRDEYHTENGE
;
A
#
# COMPACT_ATOMS: atom_id res chain seq x y z
N MET A 1 5.06 12.50 20.90
CA MET A 1 4.82 11.04 20.79
C MET A 1 5.77 10.47 19.73
N PRO A 2 6.81 9.69 20.09
CA PRO A 2 7.76 9.17 19.13
C PRO A 2 7.11 8.04 18.30
N VAL A 3 7.25 8.10 16.98
CA VAL A 3 6.67 7.15 16.03
C VAL A 3 7.39 5.80 16.19
N ARG A 4 6.78 4.87 16.91
CA ARG A 4 7.29 3.50 17.05
C ARG A 4 7.03 2.72 15.78
N GLY A 5 8.09 2.42 15.05
CA GLY A 5 8.11 1.41 14.02
C GLY A 5 9.46 1.35 13.33
N LYS A 6 10.46 0.73 13.97
CA LYS A 6 11.68 0.34 13.27
C LYS A 6 11.27 -0.43 12.02
N ILE A 7 11.82 -0.06 10.85
CA ILE A 7 11.61 -0.80 9.60
C ILE A 7 12.03 -2.24 9.87
N ARG A 8 11.11 -3.18 9.65
CA ARG A 8 11.42 -4.60 9.82
C ARG A 8 12.24 -5.10 8.62
N PRO A 9 13.12 -6.09 8.80
CA PRO A 9 13.94 -6.60 7.69
C PRO A 9 13.12 -7.01 6.46
N GLU A 10 11.98 -7.66 6.66
CA GLU A 10 11.08 -8.09 5.61
C GLU A 10 10.37 -6.93 4.87
N GLU A 11 10.33 -5.74 5.48
CA GLU A 11 9.72 -4.53 4.93
C GLU A 11 10.75 -3.62 4.23
N ALA A 12 12.05 -3.78 4.53
CA ALA A 12 13.11 -2.90 4.08
C ALA A 12 13.18 -2.73 2.56
N LEU A 13 13.08 -3.83 1.80
CA LEU A 13 13.05 -3.79 0.34
C LEU A 13 11.84 -3.00 -0.17
N ASN A 14 10.68 -3.14 0.47
CA ASN A 14 9.47 -2.45 0.06
C ASN A 14 9.55 -0.95 0.35
N VAL A 15 10.15 -0.57 1.47
CA VAL A 15 10.44 0.85 1.80
C VAL A 15 11.42 1.43 0.79
N GLN A 16 12.51 0.72 0.49
CA GLN A 16 13.49 1.15 -0.51
C GLN A 16 12.83 1.39 -1.88
N ILE A 17 12.02 0.44 -2.37
CA ILE A 17 11.31 0.57 -3.65
C ILE A 17 10.34 1.76 -3.62
N TYR A 18 9.62 1.97 -2.52
CA TYR A 18 8.69 3.08 -2.39
C TYR A 18 9.42 4.43 -2.48
N CYS A 19 10.46 4.62 -1.66
CA CYS A 19 11.24 5.85 -1.63
C CYS A 19 11.92 6.11 -2.98
N ARG A 20 12.52 5.09 -3.59
CA ARG A 20 13.13 5.20 -4.93
C ARG A 20 12.12 5.66 -5.99
N ARG A 21 10.92 5.06 -6.02
CA ARG A 21 9.86 5.46 -6.96
C ARG A 21 9.40 6.89 -6.73
N LYS A 22 9.27 7.31 -5.46
CA LYS A 22 8.88 8.67 -5.12
C LYS A 22 9.93 9.69 -5.57
N LEU A 23 11.22 9.46 -5.31
CA LEU A 23 12.29 10.35 -5.80
C LEU A 23 12.28 10.50 -7.32
N MET A 24 11.96 9.43 -8.05
CA MET A 24 11.98 9.45 -9.51
C MET A 24 10.75 10.09 -10.15
N LEU A 25 9.57 9.97 -9.51
CA LEU A 25 8.28 10.31 -10.13
C LEU A 25 7.63 11.56 -9.56
N ASP A 26 8.05 12.01 -8.39
CA ASP A 26 7.41 13.09 -7.64
C ASP A 26 8.40 14.26 -7.48
N ALA A 27 8.25 15.27 -8.36
CA ALA A 27 9.17 16.40 -8.47
C ALA A 27 9.31 17.23 -7.18
N TYR A 28 8.34 17.11 -6.27
CA TYR A 28 8.29 17.86 -5.00
C TYR A 28 8.54 16.96 -3.78
N TRP A 29 8.99 15.72 -4.00
CA TRP A 29 9.29 14.77 -2.95
C TRP A 29 10.80 14.61 -2.75
N PRO A 30 11.32 14.58 -1.51
CA PRO A 30 10.58 14.69 -0.25
C PRO A 30 10.28 16.13 0.19
N SER A 31 10.75 17.13 -0.56
CA SER A 31 10.55 18.55 -0.27
C SER A 31 10.30 19.35 -1.55
N GLY A 32 9.51 20.42 -1.46
CA GLY A 32 9.36 21.40 -2.54
C GLY A 32 10.60 22.30 -2.73
N ASP A 33 11.53 22.29 -1.76
CA ASP A 33 12.84 22.92 -1.89
C ASP A 33 13.78 22.05 -2.74
N THR A 34 14.24 22.61 -3.86
CA THR A 34 15.12 21.93 -4.82
C THR A 34 16.44 21.47 -4.22
N ASN A 35 17.09 22.29 -3.39
CA ASN A 35 18.39 21.94 -2.80
C ASN A 35 18.21 20.81 -1.79
N ARG A 36 17.21 20.94 -0.91
CA ARG A 36 16.87 19.90 0.07
C ARG A 36 16.52 18.58 -0.62
N ARG A 37 15.83 18.63 -1.76
CA ARG A 37 15.48 17.45 -2.56
C ARG A 37 16.71 16.79 -3.16
N LEU A 38 17.60 17.54 -3.79
CA LEU A 38 18.83 17.02 -4.41
C LEU A 38 19.75 16.40 -3.35
N GLU A 39 19.87 17.01 -2.18
CA GLU A 39 20.62 16.44 -1.06
C GLU A 39 20.03 15.12 -0.57
N ALA A 40 18.71 15.07 -0.36
CA ALA A 40 18.01 13.86 0.05
C ALA A 40 18.20 12.72 -0.98
N GLU A 41 18.08 13.06 -2.26
CA GLU A 41 18.23 12.14 -3.39
C GLU A 41 19.65 11.57 -3.46
N LYS A 42 20.66 12.45 -3.42
CA LYS A 42 22.07 12.06 -3.42
C LYS A 42 22.39 11.16 -2.23
N GLU A 43 21.92 11.52 -1.03
CA GLU A 43 22.10 10.70 0.16
C GLU A 43 21.46 9.33 -0.01
N PHE A 44 20.21 9.27 -0.49
CA PHE A 44 19.47 8.02 -0.67
C PHE A 44 20.17 7.06 -1.63
N PHE A 45 20.62 7.55 -2.79
CA PHE A 45 21.30 6.71 -3.78
C PHE A 45 22.72 6.32 -3.37
N SER A 46 23.32 7.00 -2.39
CA SER A 46 24.61 6.61 -1.81
C SER A 46 24.48 5.53 -0.72
N LEU A 47 23.26 5.22 -0.26
CA LEU A 47 23.06 4.24 0.81
C LEU A 47 23.36 2.81 0.33
N ASN A 48 24.13 2.10 1.16
CA ASN A 48 24.22 0.65 1.08
C ASN A 48 23.11 0.02 1.94
N PHE A 49 22.17 -0.67 1.30
CA PHE A 49 21.00 -1.28 1.93
C PHE A 49 21.25 -2.71 2.44
N SER A 50 22.48 -3.21 2.41
CA SER A 50 22.78 -4.58 2.82
C SER A 50 22.75 -4.77 4.35
N GLY A 51 22.09 -5.85 4.78
CA GLY A 51 22.03 -6.28 6.18
C GLY A 51 21.38 -5.28 7.13
N GLN A 52 21.57 -5.52 8.43
CA GLN A 52 20.94 -4.72 9.49
C GLN A 52 21.36 -3.25 9.48
N LYS A 53 22.64 -2.97 9.19
CA LYS A 53 23.16 -1.60 9.09
C LYS A 53 22.50 -0.82 7.94
N GLY A 54 22.19 -1.50 6.82
CA GLY A 54 21.47 -0.87 5.71
C GLY A 54 20.04 -0.48 6.09
N ILE A 55 19.36 -1.32 6.87
CA ILE A 55 18.01 -1.05 7.38
C ILE A 55 18.01 0.17 8.31
N GLU A 56 18.99 0.26 9.20
CA GLU A 56 19.13 1.40 10.12
C GLU A 56 19.41 2.70 9.37
N LYS A 57 20.27 2.66 8.35
CA LYS A 57 20.54 3.80 7.47
C LYS A 57 19.28 4.25 6.71
N LEU A 58 18.51 3.30 6.18
CA LEU A 58 17.23 3.61 5.52
C LEU A 58 16.23 4.24 6.50
N HIS A 59 16.13 3.73 7.72
CA HIS A 59 15.27 4.31 8.74
C HIS A 59 15.73 5.73 9.11
N ALA A 60 17.03 5.95 9.31
CA ALA A 60 17.58 7.27 9.60
C ALA A 60 17.32 8.27 8.45
N TRP A 61 17.48 7.82 7.21
CA TRP A 61 17.16 8.64 6.04
C TRP A 61 15.68 9.02 6.01
N CYS A 62 14.77 8.08 6.28
CA CYS A 62 13.34 8.36 6.37
C CYS A 62 13.02 9.38 7.47
N GLU A 63 13.63 9.26 8.65
CA GLU A 63 13.41 10.20 9.76
C GLU A 63 13.95 11.61 9.47
N LYS A 64 15.10 11.70 8.79
CA LYS A 64 15.76 12.96 8.46
C LYS A 64 15.02 13.74 7.38
N TRP A 65 14.61 13.06 6.31
CA TRP A 65 14.15 13.72 5.10
C TRP A 65 12.63 13.77 4.96
N LEU A 66 11.89 12.83 5.57
CA LEU A 66 10.44 12.75 5.39
C LEU A 66 9.67 13.49 6.48
N SER A 67 8.68 14.26 6.05
CA SER A 67 7.69 14.84 6.96
C SER A 67 6.90 13.75 7.68
N GLN A 68 6.25 14.10 8.79
CA GLN A 68 5.40 13.16 9.52
C GLN A 68 4.29 12.59 8.62
N GLU A 69 3.72 13.42 7.74
CA GLU A 69 2.66 13.01 6.83
C GLU A 69 3.18 12.04 5.75
N GLN A 70 4.34 12.32 5.16
CA GLN A 70 4.99 11.40 4.21
C GLN A 70 5.32 10.05 4.85
N ARG A 71 5.76 10.04 6.12
CA ARG A 71 5.99 8.80 6.89
C ARG A 71 4.70 8.02 7.14
N ARG A 72 3.58 8.70 7.38
CA ARG A 72 2.26 8.03 7.49
C ARG A 72 1.85 7.38 6.17
N GLN A 73 2.01 8.09 5.06
CA GLN A 73 1.70 7.57 3.71
C GLN A 73 2.58 6.37 3.34
N LEU A 74 3.89 6.44 3.63
CA LEU A 74 4.80 5.31 3.49
C LEU A 74 4.31 4.11 4.29
N ASN A 75 4.05 4.27 5.59
CA ASN A 75 3.60 3.18 6.46
C ASN A 75 2.27 2.57 5.98
N ALA A 76 1.33 3.39 5.52
CA ALA A 76 0.08 2.92 4.95
C ALA A 76 0.31 2.09 3.68
N ALA A 77 1.19 2.54 2.78
CA ALA A 77 1.54 1.81 1.55
C ALA A 77 2.22 0.46 1.85
N ILE A 78 3.12 0.40 2.83
CA ILE A 78 3.77 -0.85 3.26
C ILE A 78 2.74 -1.81 3.84
N ARG A 79 1.85 -1.35 4.72
CA ARG A 79 0.76 -2.16 5.28
C ARG A 79 -0.17 -2.70 4.19
N ALA A 80 -0.55 -1.86 3.23
CA ALA A 80 -1.39 -2.28 2.11
C ALA A 80 -0.69 -3.32 1.22
N LYS A 81 0.62 -3.18 0.99
CA LYS A 81 1.41 -4.19 0.24
C LYS A 81 1.51 -5.51 1.01
N ARG A 82 1.75 -5.45 2.33
CA ARG A 82 1.75 -6.64 3.19
C ARG A 82 0.41 -7.36 3.15
N LYS A 83 -0.69 -6.62 3.29
CA LYS A 83 -2.05 -7.17 3.16
C LYS A 83 -2.24 -7.86 1.81
N ARG A 84 -1.93 -7.20 0.70
CA ARG A 84 -2.03 -7.80 -0.65
C ARG A 84 -1.19 -9.06 -0.81
N ASN A 85 0.00 -9.14 -0.21
CA ASN A 85 0.82 -10.34 -0.27
C ASN A 85 0.22 -11.49 0.54
N LEU A 86 -0.39 -11.21 1.70
CA LEU A 86 -1.14 -12.19 2.48
C LEU A 86 -2.39 -12.65 1.71
N ASP A 87 -3.14 -11.73 1.13
CA ASP A 87 -4.35 -12.03 0.36
C ASP A 87 -4.02 -12.84 -0.92
N LYS A 88 -2.83 -12.66 -1.52
CA LYS A 88 -2.39 -13.53 -2.64
C LYS A 88 -2.27 -15.02 -2.26
N SER A 89 -2.02 -15.32 -0.99
CA SER A 89 -1.93 -16.70 -0.49
C SER A 89 -3.29 -17.31 -0.13
N ARG A 90 -4.36 -16.52 -0.13
CA ARG A 90 -5.74 -16.91 0.21
C ARG A 90 -6.69 -16.32 -0.81
N GLU A 91 -7.03 -17.06 -1.88
CA GLU A 91 -8.05 -16.68 -2.88
C GLU A 91 -8.16 -15.16 -3.12
N GLY A 92 -7.07 -14.57 -3.60
CA GLY A 92 -6.90 -13.12 -3.54
C GLY A 92 -8.00 -12.34 -4.25
N THR A 93 -8.34 -11.18 -3.67
CA THR A 93 -9.36 -10.26 -4.21
C THR A 93 -9.05 -9.85 -5.66
N LYS A 94 -10.09 -9.81 -6.51
CA LYS A 94 -10.00 -9.33 -7.89
C LYS A 94 -10.53 -7.89 -8.00
N SER A 95 -9.89 -7.08 -8.85
CA SER A 95 -10.40 -5.75 -9.19
C SER A 95 -11.33 -5.89 -10.40
N VAL A 96 -12.57 -5.42 -10.26
CA VAL A 96 -13.56 -5.37 -11.34
C VAL A 96 -14.00 -3.92 -11.55
N THR A 97 -14.24 -3.55 -12.80
CA THR A 97 -14.78 -2.23 -13.15
C THR A 97 -16.28 -2.37 -13.34
N LEU A 98 -17.05 -1.52 -12.66
CA LEU A 98 -18.51 -1.50 -12.73
C LEU A 98 -18.99 -0.16 -13.31
N SER A 99 -20.15 -0.17 -13.97
CA SER A 99 -20.83 1.08 -14.28
C SER A 99 -21.21 1.80 -12.98
N HIS A 100 -21.24 3.14 -13.00
CA HIS A 100 -21.55 3.93 -11.80
C HIS A 100 -22.89 3.54 -11.17
N LYS A 101 -23.92 3.27 -12.00
CA LYS A 101 -25.24 2.82 -11.54
C LYS A 101 -25.16 1.45 -10.85
N ALA A 102 -24.46 0.48 -11.44
CA ALA A 102 -24.30 -0.84 -10.85
C ALA A 102 -23.55 -0.78 -9.51
N TRP A 103 -22.49 0.02 -9.44
CA TRP A 103 -21.76 0.25 -8.18
C TRP A 103 -22.67 0.88 -7.11
N LEU A 104 -23.50 1.86 -7.48
CA LEU A 104 -24.42 2.52 -6.55
C LEU A 104 -25.44 1.53 -5.98
N TYR A 105 -26.02 0.68 -6.82
CA TYR A 105 -26.98 -0.35 -6.38
C TYR A 105 -26.32 -1.34 -5.43
N LEU A 106 -25.17 -1.91 -5.80
CA LEU A 106 -24.44 -2.87 -4.97
C LEU A 106 -24.01 -2.25 -3.63
N SER A 107 -23.45 -1.05 -3.64
CA SER A 107 -23.01 -0.33 -2.44
C SER A 107 -24.18 -0.04 -1.50
N THR A 108 -25.34 0.35 -2.04
CA THR A 108 -26.53 0.66 -1.25
C THR A 108 -27.12 -0.60 -0.61
N LEU A 109 -27.24 -1.69 -1.37
CA LEU A 109 -27.81 -2.96 -0.87
C LEU A 109 -26.88 -3.62 0.15
N ALA A 110 -25.58 -3.69 -0.11
CA ALA A 110 -24.60 -4.25 0.83
C ALA A 110 -24.60 -3.48 2.17
N LYS A 111 -24.68 -2.14 2.12
CA LYS A 111 -24.79 -1.31 3.33
C LYS A 111 -26.09 -1.57 4.11
N ARG A 112 -27.22 -1.68 3.42
CA ARG A 112 -28.52 -1.99 4.03
C ARG A 112 -28.46 -3.31 4.79
N ASP A 113 -27.81 -4.31 4.19
CA ASP A 113 -27.72 -5.66 4.74
C ASP A 113 -26.52 -5.83 5.70
N LYS A 114 -25.73 -4.76 5.92
CA LYS A 114 -24.54 -4.71 6.79
C LYS A 114 -23.45 -5.74 6.44
N VAL A 115 -23.33 -6.06 5.16
CA VAL A 115 -22.33 -7.00 4.62
C VAL A 115 -21.36 -6.30 3.66
N THR A 116 -20.28 -6.97 3.27
CA THR A 116 -19.41 -6.44 2.21
C THR A 116 -20.05 -6.63 0.83
N ILE A 117 -19.58 -5.88 -0.17
CA ILE A 117 -20.04 -6.05 -1.56
C ILE A 117 -19.74 -7.48 -2.06
N SER A 118 -18.61 -8.07 -1.64
CA SER A 118 -18.26 -9.46 -1.97
C SER A 118 -19.25 -10.44 -1.37
N ASP A 119 -19.54 -10.34 -0.07
CA ASP A 119 -20.51 -11.23 0.59
C ASP A 119 -21.90 -11.11 -0.04
N PHE A 120 -22.30 -9.88 -0.40
CA PHE A 120 -23.58 -9.64 -1.07
C PHE A 120 -23.63 -10.29 -2.45
N LEU A 121 -22.56 -10.16 -3.24
CA LEU A 121 -22.46 -10.79 -4.55
C LEU A 121 -22.49 -12.31 -4.44
N GLU A 122 -21.70 -12.89 -3.53
CA GLU A 122 -21.69 -14.33 -3.29
C GLU A 122 -23.07 -14.83 -2.85
N SER A 123 -23.75 -14.13 -1.94
CA SER A 123 -25.11 -14.49 -1.53
C SER A 123 -26.12 -14.47 -2.67
N ARG A 124 -25.97 -13.54 -3.62
CA ARG A 124 -26.90 -13.40 -4.75
C ARG A 124 -26.62 -14.38 -5.88
N LEU A 125 -25.34 -14.64 -6.15
CA LEU A 125 -24.90 -15.42 -7.30
C LEU A 125 -24.67 -16.90 -6.96
N ARG A 126 -24.62 -17.27 -5.67
CA ARG A 126 -24.41 -18.66 -5.24
C ARG A 126 -25.43 -19.61 -5.84
N ASP A 127 -26.72 -19.29 -5.69
CA ASP A 127 -27.79 -20.19 -6.12
C ASP A 127 -27.83 -20.34 -7.66
N GLU A 128 -27.58 -19.23 -8.38
CA GLU A 128 -27.49 -19.23 -9.85
C GLU A 128 -26.24 -19.97 -10.37
N TYR A 129 -25.11 -19.86 -9.67
CA TYR A 129 -23.88 -20.55 -10.02
C TYR A 129 -23.99 -22.08 -9.84
N HIS A 130 -24.70 -22.54 -8.81
CA HIS A 130 -24.91 -23.97 -8.56
C HIS A 130 -25.89 -24.61 -9.55
N THR A 131 -26.93 -23.89 -9.99
CA THR A 131 -27.87 -24.41 -11.00
C THR A 131 -27.27 -24.54 -12.40
N GLU A 132 -26.31 -23.68 -12.78
CA GLU A 132 -25.65 -23.78 -14.08
C GLU A 132 -24.49 -24.79 -14.13
N ASN A 133 -23.84 -25.09 -13.00
CA ASN A 133 -22.67 -25.99 -12.95
C ASN A 133 -22.96 -27.43 -12.51
N GLY A 134 -24.21 -27.78 -12.24
CA GLY A 134 -24.66 -29.17 -12.07
C GLY A 134 -23.84 -30.00 -11.07
N GLU A 135 -23.95 -29.66 -9.79
CA GLU A 135 -23.72 -30.60 -8.68
C GLU A 135 -25.06 -31.04 -8.07
#